data_AF-Q1QKI6-F1
#
_entry.id   AF-Q1QKI6-F1
#
_cell.length_a   1.000
_cell.length_b   1.000
_cell.length_c   1.000
_cell.angle_alpha   90.00
_cell.angle_beta   90.00
_cell.angle_gamma   90.00
#
_symmetry.space_group_name_H-M   'P 1'
#
loop_
_entity.id
_entity.type
_entity.pdbx_description
1 polymer ?
#
loop_
_entity_poly.entity_id
_entity_poly.type
_entity_poly.pdbx_seq_one_letter_code
_entity_poly.pdbx_strand_id
1 'polypeptide(L)'
;MIPPPSLIKYLARQKIAAHTSRYHRPVQWPLSVMRTPVALPPVKWSSAMQQHHSNHEKTYQERLIEEAQCFKDEAAKIPHGTARDLLLQRAFRAEAASHLDRWLSSPGLQPPK
;
A
#
# COMPACT_ATOMS: atom_id res chain seq x y z
N MET A 1 -15.31 7.22 -24.84
CA MET A 1 -15.34 6.67 -23.46
C MET A 1 -13.91 6.65 -22.96
N ILE A 2 -13.58 7.54 -22.03
CA ILE A 2 -12.21 7.81 -21.56
C ILE A 2 -11.95 6.88 -20.35
N PRO A 3 -10.94 6.00 -20.38
CA PRO A 3 -10.64 5.13 -19.24
C PRO A 3 -9.99 5.95 -18.10
N PRO A 4 -10.32 5.67 -16.82
CA PRO A 4 -9.69 6.33 -15.69
C PRO A 4 -8.20 5.99 -15.60
N PRO A 5 -7.31 7.00 -15.39
CA PRO A 5 -5.87 6.84 -15.53
C PRO A 5 -5.24 6.29 -14.25
N SER A 6 -5.27 4.98 -14.07
CA SER A 6 -4.43 4.33 -13.06
C SER A 6 -3.72 3.06 -13.54
N LEU A 7 -3.88 2.66 -14.80
CA LEU A 7 -3.28 1.43 -15.34
C LEU A 7 -1.86 1.56 -15.92
N ILE A 8 -1.26 2.76 -15.98
CA ILE A 8 0.05 2.96 -16.65
C ILE A 8 1.25 2.89 -15.69
N LYS A 9 1.08 2.97 -14.36
CA LYS A 9 2.23 2.97 -13.41
C LYS A 9 2.57 1.60 -12.81
N TYR A 10 1.73 0.57 -12.98
CA TYR A 10 1.83 -0.65 -12.15
C TYR A 10 2.78 -1.75 -12.65
N LEU A 11 3.41 -1.61 -13.82
CA LEU A 11 4.29 -2.66 -14.37
C LEU A 11 5.76 -2.26 -14.60
N ALA A 12 6.19 -1.10 -14.10
CA ALA A 12 7.56 -0.63 -14.32
C ALA A 12 8.41 -0.69 -13.03
N ARG A 13 8.56 -1.86 -12.40
CA ARG A 13 9.58 -2.02 -11.32
C ARG A 13 9.96 -3.45 -10.93
N GLN A 14 9.93 -4.40 -11.86
CA GLN A 14 10.64 -5.67 -11.66
C GLN A 14 11.45 -6.04 -12.90
N LYS A 15 12.76 -5.82 -12.81
CA LYS A 15 13.76 -6.58 -13.58
C LYS A 15 14.90 -6.94 -12.63
N ILE A 16 14.92 -8.21 -12.24
CA ILE A 16 16.08 -8.89 -11.67
C ILE A 16 16.90 -9.39 -12.87
N ALA A 17 18.21 -9.15 -12.87
CA ALA A 17 19.17 -9.92 -13.67
C ALA A 17 20.50 -10.02 -12.92
N ALA A 18 21.02 -11.24 -12.86
CA ALA A 18 22.13 -11.70 -12.05
C ALA A 18 23.52 -11.49 -12.68
N HIS A 19 24.54 -11.74 -11.85
CA HIS A 19 25.99 -11.88 -12.13
C HIS A 19 26.70 -10.58 -12.58
N THR A 20 27.90 -10.19 -12.14
CA THR A 20 29.16 -10.86 -11.77
C THR A 20 29.81 -9.98 -10.68
N SER A 21 30.76 -10.37 -9.84
CA SER A 21 32.04 -11.00 -10.12
C SER A 21 32.72 -11.31 -8.78
N ARG A 22 33.58 -12.34 -8.81
CA ARG A 22 34.48 -12.82 -7.76
C ARG A 22 35.28 -11.70 -7.08
N TYR A 23 35.32 -11.71 -5.76
CA TYR A 23 36.54 -11.39 -5.01
C TYR A 23 36.79 -12.48 -3.96
N HIS A 24 37.98 -13.07 -4.06
CA HIS A 24 38.53 -14.06 -3.14
C HIS A 24 38.64 -13.50 -1.71
N ARG A 25 38.45 -14.36 -0.71
CA ARG A 25 38.64 -14.08 0.73
C ARG A 25 40.08 -13.58 1.05
N PRO A 26 40.31 -12.99 2.23
CA PRO A 26 40.83 -13.86 3.29
C PRO A 26 40.09 -13.72 4.62
N VAL A 27 40.01 -14.83 5.35
CA VAL A 27 39.59 -14.86 6.76
C VAL A 27 40.81 -14.47 7.60
N GLN A 28 40.67 -13.40 8.38
CA GLN A 28 41.55 -13.06 9.49
C GLN A 28 40.67 -12.74 10.70
N TRP A 29 40.65 -13.64 11.68
CA TRP A 29 40.18 -13.41 13.05
C TRP A 29 41.20 -12.48 13.79
N PRO A 30 40.96 -11.89 15.00
CA PRO A 30 39.91 -12.13 15.99
C PRO A 30 39.37 -10.88 16.77
N LEU A 31 38.39 -11.10 17.66
CA LEU A 31 38.11 -10.37 18.93
C LEU A 31 37.94 -8.82 18.91
N SER A 32 36.70 -8.34 18.71
CA SER A 32 36.12 -7.31 19.60
C SER A 32 34.60 -7.23 19.38
N VAL A 33 33.86 -7.64 20.40
CA VAL A 33 32.38 -7.56 20.49
C VAL A 33 31.90 -6.11 20.71
N MET A 34 32.79 -5.12 20.60
CA MET A 34 32.48 -3.69 20.76
C MET A 34 32.78 -2.89 19.49
N ARG A 35 32.32 -3.35 18.32
CA ARG A 35 32.19 -2.50 17.13
C ARG A 35 30.71 -2.22 16.94
N THR A 36 30.30 -1.02 17.37
CA THR A 36 29.06 -0.29 17.05
C THR A 36 27.88 -1.17 16.61
N PRO A 37 26.80 -1.31 17.40
CA PRO A 37 25.59 -1.92 16.87
C PRO A 37 25.24 -1.19 15.58
N VAL A 38 24.91 -1.93 14.52
CA VAL A 38 24.48 -1.37 13.24
C VAL A 38 23.31 -0.44 13.54
N ALA A 39 23.61 0.85 13.73
CA ALA A 39 22.63 1.89 13.83
C ALA A 39 22.09 2.03 12.42
N LEU A 40 20.98 1.32 12.14
CA LEU A 40 20.12 1.68 11.03
C LEU A 40 19.98 3.21 11.07
N PRO A 41 20.33 3.93 9.99
CA PRO A 41 20.14 5.37 10.00
C PRO A 41 18.67 5.61 10.35
N PRO A 42 18.35 6.58 11.22
CA PRO A 42 16.97 6.84 11.58
C PRO A 42 16.22 7.04 10.28
N VAL A 43 15.27 6.14 9.98
CA VAL A 43 14.46 6.29 8.77
C VAL A 43 13.76 7.63 8.96
N LYS A 44 14.11 8.61 8.14
CA LYS A 44 13.73 9.99 8.35
C LYS A 44 12.28 10.12 7.87
N TRP A 45 11.33 9.80 8.74
CA TRP A 45 9.88 9.86 8.48
C TRP A 45 9.37 11.27 8.14
N SER A 46 10.24 12.28 8.16
CA SER A 46 9.93 13.72 8.14
C SER A 46 9.15 14.23 6.93
N SER A 47 9.02 13.43 5.86
CA SER A 47 8.18 13.79 4.70
C SER A 47 7.18 12.70 4.30
N ALA A 48 7.21 11.51 4.90
CA ALA A 48 6.33 10.41 4.51
C ALA A 48 4.90 10.53 5.09
N MET A 49 4.71 11.39 6.11
CA MET A 49 3.41 11.69 6.73
C MET A 49 2.99 13.15 6.48
N GLN A 50 3.32 13.73 5.32
CA GLN A 50 2.63 14.94 4.91
C GLN A 50 1.19 14.55 4.62
N GLN A 51 0.29 14.94 5.53
CA GLN A 51 -1.15 14.81 5.37
C GLN A 51 -1.54 15.69 4.17
N HIS A 52 -1.57 15.10 2.98
CA HIS A 52 -2.21 15.71 1.84
C HIS A 52 -3.71 15.70 2.12
N HIS A 53 -4.19 16.78 2.74
CA HIS A 53 -5.62 17.04 2.88
C HIS A 53 -6.16 17.43 1.49
N SER A 54 -6.30 16.43 0.65
CA SER A 54 -6.97 16.54 -0.63
C SER A 54 -8.45 16.82 -0.37
N ASN A 55 -8.89 18.03 -0.73
CA ASN A 55 -10.29 18.41 -0.72
C ASN A 55 -11.01 17.58 -1.79
N HIS A 56 -11.96 16.77 -1.35
CA HIS A 56 -12.80 15.98 -2.23
C HIS A 56 -14.25 16.44 -2.06
N GLU A 57 -15.00 16.47 -3.16
CA GLU A 57 -16.43 16.82 -3.15
C GLU A 57 -17.25 15.77 -2.39
N LYS A 58 -16.85 14.50 -2.47
CA LYS A 58 -17.45 13.36 -1.76
C LYS A 58 -16.66 13.00 -0.52
N THR A 59 -17.35 12.51 0.49
CA THR A 59 -16.71 12.01 1.71
C THR A 59 -15.79 10.81 1.39
N TYR A 60 -14.84 10.52 2.29
CA TYR A 60 -13.97 9.36 2.12
C TYR A 60 -14.77 8.05 2.10
N GLN A 61 -15.72 7.89 3.02
CA GLN A 61 -16.66 6.77 3.08
C GLN A 61 -17.40 6.53 1.75
N GLU A 62 -18.00 7.57 1.16
CA GLU A 62 -18.79 7.44 -0.08
C GLU A 62 -17.95 6.94 -1.24
N ARG A 63 -16.73 7.45 -1.39
CA ARG A 63 -15.82 7.04 -2.47
C ARG A 63 -15.42 5.57 -2.33
N LEU A 64 -15.17 5.09 -1.11
CA LEU A 64 -14.86 3.68 -0.87
C LEU A 64 -16.04 2.76 -1.20
N ILE A 65 -17.28 3.19 -0.92
CA ILE A 65 -18.48 2.43 -1.29
C ILE A 65 -18.64 2.35 -2.81
N GLU A 66 -18.43 3.47 -3.51
CA GLU A 66 -18.46 3.52 -4.99
C GLU A 66 -17.39 2.60 -5.59
N GLU A 67 -16.15 2.66 -5.09
CA GLU A 67 -15.07 1.76 -5.54
C GLU A 67 -15.41 0.29 -5.31
N ALA A 68 -15.99 -0.06 -4.15
CA ALA A 68 -16.41 -1.43 -3.86
C ALA A 68 -17.46 -1.94 -4.86
N GLN A 69 -18.43 -1.11 -5.21
CA GLN A 69 -19.45 -1.43 -6.21
C GLN A 69 -18.83 -1.61 -7.60
N CYS A 70 -17.95 -0.70 -8.03
CA CYS A 70 -17.25 -0.82 -9.31
C CYS A 70 -16.47 -2.14 -9.42
N PHE A 71 -15.74 -2.54 -8.37
CA PHE A 71 -15.01 -3.82 -8.37
C PHE A 71 -15.93 -5.04 -8.43
N LYS A 72 -17.11 -4.99 -7.78
CA LYS A 72 -18.12 -6.05 -7.87
C LYS A 72 -18.70 -6.15 -9.28
N ASP A 73 -18.99 -5.02 -9.92
CA ASP A 73 -19.50 -4.97 -11.28
C ASP A 73 -18.47 -5.47 -12.30
N GLU A 74 -17.20 -5.14 -12.11
CA GLU A 74 -16.11 -5.69 -12.91
C GLU A 74 -15.93 -7.19 -12.68
N ALA A 75 -15.99 -7.65 -11.43
CA ALA A 75 -15.91 -9.07 -11.10
C ALA A 75 -17.06 -9.89 -11.71
N ALA A 76 -18.26 -9.29 -11.84
CA ALA A 76 -19.42 -9.93 -12.46
C ALA A 76 -19.26 -10.14 -13.98
N LYS A 77 -18.45 -9.30 -14.66
CA LYS A 77 -18.22 -9.37 -16.11
C LYS A 77 -17.18 -10.42 -16.50
N ILE A 78 -16.35 -10.86 -15.55
CA ILE A 78 -15.23 -11.76 -15.81
C ILE A 78 -15.61 -13.20 -15.39
N PRO A 79 -15.20 -14.22 -16.16
CA PRO A 79 -15.38 -15.61 -15.74
C PRO A 79 -14.68 -15.89 -14.41
N HIS A 80 -15.11 -16.97 -13.76
CA HIS A 80 -14.49 -17.42 -12.51
C HIS A 80 -13.00 -17.70 -12.69
N GLY A 81 -12.18 -17.21 -11.76
CA GLY A 81 -10.73 -17.36 -11.79
C GLY A 81 -10.01 -16.27 -10.98
N THR A 82 -8.68 -16.32 -10.95
CA THR A 82 -7.86 -15.47 -10.09
C THR A 82 -8.09 -13.97 -10.31
N ALA A 83 -8.33 -13.54 -11.55
CA ALA A 83 -8.61 -12.13 -11.85
C ALA A 83 -9.89 -11.64 -11.16
N ARG A 84 -10.94 -12.46 -11.16
CA ARG A 84 -12.20 -12.17 -10.46
C ARG A 84 -12.00 -12.14 -8.95
N ASP A 85 -11.25 -13.09 -8.40
CA ASP A 85 -10.98 -13.16 -6.95
C ASP A 85 -10.21 -11.94 -6.46
N LEU A 86 -9.24 -11.45 -7.25
CA LEU A 86 -8.50 -10.23 -6.93
C LEU A 86 -9.41 -8.98 -6.90
N LEU A 87 -10.38 -8.89 -7.81
CA LEU A 87 -11.36 -7.81 -7.80
C LEU A 87 -12.28 -7.90 -6.59
N LEU A 88 -12.76 -9.09 -6.25
CA LEU A 88 -13.58 -9.31 -5.05
C LEU A 88 -12.81 -8.98 -3.76
N GLN A 89 -11.52 -9.34 -3.69
CA GLN A 89 -10.68 -8.95 -2.55
C GLN A 89 -10.52 -7.43 -2.42
N ARG A 90 -10.40 -6.72 -3.55
CA ARG A 90 -10.34 -5.26 -3.55
C ARG A 90 -11.66 -4.63 -3.12
N ALA A 91 -12.78 -5.15 -3.63
CA ALA A 91 -14.11 -4.73 -3.19
C ALA A 91 -14.27 -4.89 -1.67
N PHE A 92 -13.90 -6.06 -1.14
CA PHE A 92 -13.96 -6.33 0.30
C PHE A 92 -13.09 -5.37 1.12
N ARG A 93 -11.87 -5.06 0.66
CA ARG A 93 -11.00 -4.10 1.35
C ARG A 93 -11.60 -2.70 1.37
N ALA A 94 -12.23 -2.27 0.28
CA ALA A 94 -12.89 -0.97 0.21
C ALA A 94 -14.10 -0.91 1.15
N GLU A 95 -14.90 -1.98 1.23
CA GLU A 95 -16.01 -2.08 2.20
C GLU A 95 -15.52 -2.02 3.64
N ALA A 96 -14.50 -2.82 3.98
CA ALA A 96 -13.90 -2.81 5.30
C ALA A 96 -13.37 -1.41 5.67
N ALA A 97 -12.68 -0.74 4.75
CA ALA A 97 -12.20 0.62 4.96
C ALA A 97 -13.34 1.61 5.20
N SER A 98 -14.45 1.51 4.46
CA SER A 98 -15.61 2.39 4.67
C SER A 98 -16.27 2.18 6.04
N HIS A 99 -16.28 0.94 6.52
CA HIS A 99 -16.81 0.60 7.83
C HIS A 99 -15.92 1.14 8.95
N LEU A 100 -14.60 1.05 8.78
CA LEU A 100 -13.63 1.62 9.70
C LEU A 100 -13.72 3.15 9.75
N ASP A 101 -13.86 3.82 8.61
CA ASP A 101 -14.03 5.27 8.54
C ASP A 101 -15.27 5.73 9.30
N ARG A 102 -16.38 5.00 9.14
CA ARG A 102 -17.61 5.22 9.92
C ARG A 102 -17.38 5.08 11.42
N TRP A 103 -16.64 4.05 11.83
CA TRP A 103 -16.36 3.81 13.25
C TRP A 103 -15.48 4.91 13.84
N LEU A 104 -14.41 5.31 13.15
CA LEU A 104 -13.50 6.37 13.57
C LEU A 104 -14.17 7.75 13.62
N SER A 105 -15.18 7.97 12.77
CA SER A 105 -15.96 9.22 12.74
C SER A 105 -17.03 9.31 13.83
N SER A 106 -17.20 8.27 14.65
CA SER A 106 -18.18 8.26 15.75
C SER A 106 -17.80 9.27 16.85
N PRO A 107 -18.75 10.08 17.36
CA PRO A 107 -18.47 11.14 18.32
C PRO A 107 -17.88 10.66 19.66
N GLY A 108 -18.06 9.38 20.02
CA GLY A 108 -17.48 8.79 21.22
C GLY A 108 -15.98 8.48 21.14
N LEU A 109 -15.39 8.54 19.93
CA LEU A 109 -13.96 8.27 19.67
C LEU A 109 -13.19 9.54 19.29
N GLN A 110 -13.88 10.66 19.10
CA GLN A 110 -13.23 11.93 18.82
C GLN A 110 -12.69 12.53 20.13
N PRO A 111 -11.44 13.04 20.14
CA PRO A 111 -10.94 13.74 21.31
C PRO A 111 -11.81 14.97 21.61
N PRO A 112 -12.10 15.27 22.88
CA PRO A 112 -12.84 16.47 23.26
C PRO A 112 -12.10 17.72 22.77
N LYS A 113 -12.87 18.73 22.35
CA LYS A 113 -12.37 20.02 21.85
C LYS A 113 -11.83 20.91 22.96
#